data_AF-I4D8P0-F1
#
_entry.id   AF-I4D8P0-F1
#
_cell.length_a   1.000
_cell.length_b   1.000
_cell.length_c   1.000
_cell.angle_alpha   90.00
_cell.angle_beta   90.00
_cell.angle_gamma   90.00
#
_symmetry.space_group_name_H-M   'P 1'
#
loop_
_entity.id
_entity.type
_entity.pdbx_description
1 polymer ?
#
loop_
_entity_poly.entity_id
_entity_poly.type
_entity_poly.pdbx_seq_one_letter_code
_entity_poly.pdbx_strand_id
1 'polypeptide(L)'
;MTGPIECTRRTVLRFAWAGMVAVGALSVKPLLDYLTSNEDQPRSPLVSYDKSLKEKTDWQHVPNSRVWVKKDDQGITALVATCTHLGCEVTYHADKKEWLCPCHGSIYDIEGRPIAGPAPKALPRVAVDRKADGSLIINTEKHVGLEVRL
;
A
#
# COMPACT_ATOMS: atom_id res chain seq x y z
N MET A 1 -39.43 -30.03 -28.27
CA MET A 1 -39.20 -31.19 -29.17
C MET A 1 -37.70 -31.44 -29.23
N THR A 2 -37.17 -32.31 -28.37
CA THR A 2 -35.77 -32.76 -28.43
C THR A 2 -35.80 -34.25 -28.75
N GLY A 3 -35.43 -34.62 -29.98
CA GLY A 3 -35.29 -36.01 -30.39
C GLY A 3 -34.13 -36.71 -29.67
N PRO A 4 -34.06 -38.06 -29.68
CA PRO A 4 -33.00 -38.79 -29.01
C PRO A 4 -31.63 -38.40 -29.57
N ILE A 5 -30.63 -38.25 -28.69
CA ILE A 5 -29.26 -37.89 -29.08
C ILE A 5 -28.66 -39.10 -29.83
N GLU A 6 -28.61 -39.04 -31.16
CA GLU A 6 -27.88 -40.04 -31.94
C GLU A 6 -26.37 -39.86 -31.76
N CYS A 7 -25.72 -40.92 -31.26
CA CYS A 7 -24.30 -40.91 -30.90
C CYS A 7 -23.42 -41.11 -32.14
N THR A 8 -23.33 -40.09 -33.00
CA THR A 8 -22.44 -40.09 -34.17
C THR A 8 -21.04 -39.61 -33.80
N ARG A 9 -20.00 -40.00 -34.55
CA ARG A 9 -18.60 -39.51 -34.37
C ARG A 9 -18.51 -37.97 -34.29
N ARG A 10 -19.31 -37.26 -35.08
CA ARG A 10 -19.38 -35.78 -35.08
C ARG A 10 -19.98 -35.23 -33.78
N THR A 11 -20.96 -35.91 -33.21
CA THR A 11 -21.59 -35.55 -31.93
C THR A 11 -20.58 -35.70 -30.78
N VAL A 12 -19.82 -36.79 -30.77
CA VAL A 12 -18.74 -37.02 -29.79
C VAL A 12 -17.65 -35.94 -29.88
N LEU A 13 -17.18 -35.64 -31.09
CA LEU A 13 -16.15 -34.60 -31.29
C LEU A 13 -16.63 -33.20 -30.91
N ARG A 14 -17.91 -32.88 -31.15
CA ARG A 14 -18.51 -31.61 -30.74
C ARG A 14 -18.56 -31.46 -29.22
N PHE A 15 -18.95 -32.50 -28.51
CA PHE A 15 -18.95 -32.49 -27.04
C PHE A 15 -17.52 -32.42 -26.47
N ALA A 16 -16.56 -33.13 -27.06
CA ALA A 16 -15.16 -33.06 -26.66
C ALA A 16 -14.58 -31.64 -26.83
N TRP A 17 -14.83 -30.99 -27.97
CA TRP A 17 -14.44 -29.60 -28.21
C TRP A 17 -15.12 -28.62 -27.25
N ALA A 18 -16.43 -28.79 -27.02
CA ALA A 18 -17.16 -27.97 -26.05
C ALA A 18 -16.57 -28.11 -24.64
N GLY A 19 -16.18 -29.32 -24.23
CA GLY A 19 -15.50 -29.58 -22.96
C GLY A 19 -14.14 -28.87 -22.85
N MET A 20 -13.30 -28.95 -23.90
CA MET A 20 -12.00 -28.24 -23.92
C MET A 20 -12.17 -26.72 -23.81
N VAL A 21 -13.12 -26.14 -24.55
CA VAL A 21 -13.41 -24.71 -24.48
C VAL A 21 -13.91 -24.33 -23.08
N ALA A 22 -14.78 -25.14 -22.47
CA ALA A 22 -15.28 -24.89 -21.13
C ALA A 22 -14.15 -24.91 -20.07
N VAL A 23 -13.23 -25.88 -20.12
CA VAL A 23 -12.07 -25.95 -19.22
C VAL A 23 -11.14 -24.76 -19.42
N GLY A 24 -10.88 -24.39 -20.68
CA GLY A 24 -10.12 -23.19 -21.03
C GLY A 24 -10.74 -21.94 -20.43
N ALA A 25 -12.04 -21.73 -20.61
CA ALA A 25 -12.77 -20.58 -20.08
C ALA A 25 -12.73 -20.51 -18.54
N LEU A 26 -12.87 -21.65 -17.85
CA LEU A 26 -12.78 -21.72 -16.40
C LEU A 26 -11.39 -21.35 -15.86
N SER A 27 -10.33 -21.52 -16.67
CA SER A 27 -8.96 -21.18 -16.30
C SER A 27 -8.62 -19.69 -16.52
N VAL A 28 -9.41 -18.95 -17.31
CA VAL A 28 -9.14 -17.53 -17.62
C VAL A 28 -9.25 -16.66 -16.38
N LYS A 29 -10.32 -16.82 -15.58
CA LYS A 29 -10.55 -15.99 -14.39
C LYS A 29 -9.42 -16.11 -13.35
N PRO A 30 -9.02 -17.31 -12.87
CA PRO A 30 -7.95 -17.41 -11.88
C PRO A 30 -6.61 -16.91 -12.43
N LEU A 31 -6.33 -17.09 -13.73
CA LEU A 31 -5.15 -16.51 -14.36
C LEU A 31 -5.20 -14.99 -14.39
N LEU A 32 -6.36 -14.41 -14.74
CA LEU A 32 -6.52 -12.96 -14.75
C LEU A 32 -6.40 -12.39 -13.34
N ASP A 33 -7.09 -12.98 -12.37
CA ASP A 33 -7.01 -12.59 -10.96
C ASP A 33 -5.55 -12.66 -10.45
N TYR A 34 -4.77 -13.67 -10.85
CA TYR A 34 -3.34 -13.77 -10.55
C TYR A 34 -2.51 -12.65 -11.23
N LEU A 35 -2.70 -12.43 -12.53
CA LEU A 35 -1.98 -11.41 -13.29
C LEU A 35 -2.32 -9.99 -12.85
N THR A 36 -3.50 -9.78 -12.29
CA THR A 36 -3.96 -8.49 -11.77
C THR A 36 -3.89 -8.38 -10.25
N SER A 37 -3.34 -9.39 -9.55
CA SER A 37 -3.25 -9.33 -8.09
C SER A 37 -2.31 -8.19 -7.70
N ASN A 38 -2.84 -7.25 -6.92
CA ASN A 38 -2.09 -6.11 -6.40
C ASN A 38 -1.73 -6.38 -4.93
N GLU A 39 -0.88 -7.39 -4.72
CA GLU A 39 -0.50 -7.88 -3.39
C GLU A 39 0.32 -6.85 -2.58
N ASP A 40 0.91 -5.86 -3.27
CA ASP A 40 1.78 -4.83 -2.67
C ASP A 40 1.01 -3.69 -1.98
N GLN A 41 -0.32 -3.61 -2.11
CA GLN A 41 -1.09 -2.59 -1.39
C GLN A 41 -1.46 -3.04 0.03
N PRO A 42 -1.35 -2.14 1.03
CA PRO A 42 -1.70 -2.47 2.41
C PRO A 42 -3.15 -2.96 2.48
N ARG A 43 -3.36 -4.11 3.15
CA ARG A 43 -4.64 -4.83 3.29
C ARG A 43 -5.80 -3.96 3.78
N SER A 44 -5.49 -2.85 4.44
CA SER A 44 -6.42 -1.78 4.79
C SER A 44 -5.74 -0.42 4.65
N PRO A 45 -6.44 0.60 4.13
CA PRO A 45 -5.93 1.98 4.09
C PRO A 45 -5.89 2.63 5.48
N LEU A 46 -6.57 2.02 6.46
CA LEU A 46 -6.55 2.44 7.84
C LEU A 46 -5.52 1.62 8.62
N VAL A 47 -4.54 2.32 9.18
CA VAL A 47 -3.53 1.77 10.07
C VAL A 47 -3.88 2.21 11.49
N SER A 48 -4.16 1.26 12.39
CA SER A 48 -4.37 1.55 13.80
C SER A 48 -3.05 1.57 14.55
N TYR A 49 -2.86 2.58 15.39
CA TYR A 49 -1.72 2.69 16.29
C TYR A 49 -2.22 2.86 17.72
N ASP A 50 -2.21 1.74 18.46
CA ASP A 50 -2.77 1.66 19.81
C ASP A 50 -1.74 2.00 20.90
N LYS A 51 -0.48 2.21 20.55
CA LYS A 51 0.58 2.54 21.51
C LYS A 51 0.53 4.02 21.88
N SER A 52 0.77 4.32 23.16
CA SER A 52 0.99 5.68 23.63
C SER A 52 2.19 6.30 22.93
N LEU A 53 1.96 7.36 22.15
CA LEU A 53 3.03 8.13 21.53
C LEU A 53 3.91 8.74 22.62
N LYS A 54 5.21 8.42 22.57
CA LYS A 54 6.19 9.07 23.44
C LYS A 54 6.26 10.57 23.09
N GLU A 55 6.04 11.42 24.07
CA GLU A 55 6.06 12.88 23.88
C GLU A 55 7.48 13.38 23.58
N LYS A 56 7.58 14.40 22.73
CA LYS A 56 8.85 15.07 22.36
C LYS A 56 9.94 14.12 21.86
N THR A 57 9.53 13.01 21.24
CA THR A 57 10.44 12.05 20.61
C THR A 57 10.48 12.25 19.10
N ASP A 58 11.53 11.71 18.50
CA ASP A 58 11.69 11.68 17.06
C ASP A 58 10.68 10.72 16.39
N TRP A 59 10.75 10.57 15.07
CA TRP A 59 9.87 9.69 14.32
C TRP A 59 9.82 8.25 14.88
N GLN A 60 8.60 7.76 15.09
CA GLN A 60 8.30 6.40 15.58
C GLN A 60 7.68 5.57 14.46
N HIS A 61 8.26 4.40 14.19
CA HIS A 61 7.75 3.46 13.20
C HIS A 61 6.47 2.76 13.69
N VAL A 62 5.46 2.69 12.82
CA VAL A 62 4.23 1.92 13.08
C VAL A 62 4.43 0.49 12.55
N PRO A 63 4.44 -0.54 13.43
CA PRO A 63 4.71 -1.92 13.02
C PRO A 63 3.79 -2.42 11.91
N ASN A 64 4.32 -3.29 11.03
CA ASN A 64 3.59 -3.89 9.89
C ASN A 64 3.00 -2.86 8.92
N SER A 65 3.58 -1.67 8.84
CA SER A 65 3.15 -0.62 7.92
C SER A 65 4.36 0.20 7.50
N ARG A 66 4.24 0.94 6.39
CA ARG A 66 5.26 1.92 5.96
C ARG A 66 5.03 3.30 6.56
N VAL A 67 4.32 3.37 7.69
CA VAL A 67 3.90 4.64 8.28
C VAL A 67 4.78 4.98 9.46
N TRP A 68 5.14 6.26 9.54
CA TRP A 68 5.86 6.83 10.66
C TRP A 68 5.06 7.97 11.26
N VAL A 69 5.10 8.06 12.59
CA VAL A 69 4.35 9.03 13.37
C VAL A 69 5.29 9.82 14.27
N LYS A 70 5.01 11.10 14.44
CA LYS A 70 5.75 12.00 15.33
C LYS A 70 4.75 12.84 16.11
N LYS A 71 5.01 13.01 17.41
CA LYS A 71 4.27 13.91 18.31
C LYS A 71 5.20 15.00 18.79
N ASP A 72 4.91 16.24 18.42
CA ASP A 72 5.61 17.43 18.90
C ASP A 72 4.62 18.40 19.58
N ASP A 73 5.13 19.57 19.98
CA ASP A 73 4.32 20.61 20.63
C ASP A 73 3.26 21.21 19.69
N GLN A 74 3.39 21.00 18.38
CA GLN A 74 2.45 21.48 17.36
C GLN A 74 1.38 20.44 16.99
N GLY A 75 1.52 19.20 17.46
CA GLY A 75 0.53 18.14 17.27
C GLY A 75 1.13 16.81 16.82
N ILE A 76 0.26 15.97 16.27
CA ILE A 76 0.63 14.66 15.74
C ILE A 76 0.72 14.76 14.21
N THR A 77 1.84 14.29 13.66
CA THR A 77 2.03 14.19 12.22
C THR A 77 2.34 12.76 11.83
N ALA A 78 1.76 12.30 10.73
CA ALA A 78 2.08 11.01 10.11
C ALA A 78 2.61 11.20 8.70
N LEU A 79 3.51 10.32 8.28
CA LEU A 79 3.96 10.22 6.90
C LEU A 79 4.06 8.76 6.48
N VAL A 80 3.95 8.54 5.16
CA VAL A 80 4.21 7.27 4.54
C VAL A 80 5.65 7.27 4.02
N ALA A 81 6.46 6.36 4.52
CA ALA A 81 7.85 6.17 4.11
C ALA A 81 7.96 5.42 2.77
N THR A 82 7.15 5.81 1.78
CA THR A 82 7.20 5.31 0.41
C THR A 82 7.89 6.35 -0.47
N CYS A 83 9.03 5.96 -1.04
CA CYS A 83 9.84 6.83 -1.89
C CYS A 83 9.05 7.26 -3.12
N THR A 84 9.02 8.57 -3.40
CA THR A 84 8.28 9.14 -4.53
C THR A 84 8.96 8.92 -5.89
N HIS A 85 10.13 8.28 -5.92
CA HIS A 85 10.79 7.86 -7.15
C HIS A 85 10.10 6.63 -7.75
N LEU A 86 10.18 5.48 -7.06
CA LEU A 86 9.67 4.18 -7.54
C LEU A 86 9.01 3.33 -6.44
N GLY A 87 8.71 3.90 -5.27
CA GLY A 87 7.95 3.21 -4.23
C GLY A 87 8.74 2.31 -3.27
N CYS A 88 10.09 2.38 -3.27
CA CYS A 88 10.89 1.74 -2.22
C CYS A 88 10.55 2.28 -0.84
N GLU A 89 10.75 1.45 0.20
CA GLU A 89 10.63 1.92 1.58
C GLU A 89 11.82 2.80 1.93
N VAL A 90 11.54 3.91 2.63
CA VAL A 90 12.55 4.87 3.07
C VAL A 90 12.74 4.70 4.58
N THR A 91 13.99 4.72 5.05
CA THR A 91 14.28 4.56 6.47
C THR A 91 14.64 5.89 7.10
N TYR A 92 14.12 6.17 8.30
CA TYR A 92 14.52 7.35 9.07
C TYR A 92 15.83 7.11 9.83
N HIS A 93 16.76 8.04 9.69
CA HIS A 93 18.04 8.03 10.37
C HIS A 93 18.09 9.17 11.39
N ALA A 94 17.82 8.86 12.66
CA ALA A 94 17.74 9.84 13.74
C ALA A 94 19.07 10.57 14.03
N ASP A 95 20.20 9.95 13.69
CA ASP A 95 21.55 10.54 13.80
C ASP A 95 21.73 11.73 12.85
N LYS A 96 21.16 11.63 11.64
CA LYS A 96 21.25 12.68 10.60
C LYS A 96 20.00 13.55 10.51
N LYS A 97 18.89 13.10 11.10
CA LYS A 97 17.55 13.70 10.92
C LYS A 97 17.10 13.73 9.46
N GLU A 98 17.40 12.65 8.76
CA GLU A 98 17.13 12.49 7.33
C GLU A 98 16.43 11.16 7.05
N TRP A 99 15.70 11.11 5.94
CA TRP A 99 15.18 9.87 5.40
C TRP A 99 16.02 9.42 4.22
N LEU A 100 16.50 8.17 4.27
CA LEU A 100 17.36 7.61 3.24
C LEU A 100 16.66 6.47 2.51
N CYS A 101 16.60 6.59 1.19
CA CYS A 101 16.11 5.55 0.30
C CYS A 101 17.28 4.65 -0.15
N PRO A 102 17.30 3.36 0.20
CA PRO A 102 18.43 2.47 -0.10
C PRO A 102 18.53 2.09 -1.58
N CYS A 103 17.48 2.31 -2.38
CA CYS A 103 17.43 1.86 -3.77
C CYS A 103 18.29 2.71 -4.72
N HIS A 104 18.11 4.04 -4.68
CA HIS A 104 18.78 4.98 -5.60
C HIS A 104 19.31 6.22 -4.89
N GLY A 105 19.38 6.21 -3.55
CA GLY A 105 19.97 7.29 -2.77
C GLY A 105 19.14 8.58 -2.71
N SER A 106 17.82 8.51 -2.86
CA SER A 106 16.96 9.66 -2.53
C SER A 106 17.08 10.00 -1.05
N ILE A 107 17.33 11.27 -0.76
CA ILE A 107 17.46 11.79 0.60
C ILE A 107 16.35 12.81 0.83
N TYR A 108 15.68 12.72 1.98
CA TYR A 108 14.67 13.67 2.41
C TYR A 108 15.03 14.28 3.77
N ASP A 109 14.63 15.53 4.00
CA ASP A 109 14.78 16.20 5.31
C ASP A 109 13.85 15.60 6.37
N ILE A 110 13.97 16.03 7.63
CA ILE A 110 13.15 15.51 8.74
C ILE A 110 11.62 15.67 8.51
N GLU A 111 11.20 16.65 7.69
CA GLU A 111 9.81 16.84 7.28
C GLU A 111 9.39 16.00 6.05
N GLY A 112 10.33 15.26 5.44
CA GLY A 112 10.10 14.40 4.28
C GLY A 112 10.19 15.13 2.94
N ARG A 113 10.71 16.35 2.86
CA ARG A 113 10.95 17.06 1.59
C ARG A 113 12.24 16.56 0.93
N PRO A 114 12.27 16.37 -0.40
CA PRO A 114 13.45 15.86 -1.09
C PRO A 114 14.57 16.90 -1.01
N ILE A 115 15.75 16.47 -0.58
CA ILE A 115 16.96 17.30 -0.53
C ILE A 115 18.03 16.82 -1.52
N ALA A 116 18.04 15.53 -1.87
CA ALA A 116 18.96 14.98 -2.87
C ALA A 116 18.41 13.70 -3.53
N GLY A 117 19.03 13.33 -4.64
CA GLY A 117 18.71 12.12 -5.40
C GLY A 117 17.54 12.30 -6.39
N PRO A 118 17.02 11.20 -6.95
CA PRO A 118 16.07 11.25 -8.08
C PRO A 118 14.61 11.50 -7.69
N ALA A 119 14.30 11.65 -6.40
CA ALA A 119 12.91 11.79 -5.94
C ALA A 119 12.36 13.20 -6.25
N PRO A 120 11.27 13.33 -7.01
CA PRO A 120 10.78 14.64 -7.45
C PRO A 120 9.87 15.33 -6.42
N LYS A 121 9.36 14.60 -5.42
CA LYS A 121 8.31 15.07 -4.50
C LYS A 121 8.60 14.67 -3.06
N ALA A 122 8.01 15.40 -2.12
CA ALA A 122 8.05 15.08 -0.70
C ALA A 122 7.33 13.75 -0.38
N LEU A 123 7.75 13.11 0.70
CA LEU A 123 7.09 11.92 1.23
C LEU A 123 5.61 12.24 1.53
N PRO A 124 4.69 11.32 1.20
CA PRO A 124 3.28 11.55 1.40
C PRO A 124 2.92 11.74 2.88
N ARG A 125 2.24 12.85 3.20
CA ARG A 125 1.60 13.07 4.50
C ARG A 125 0.19 12.52 4.46
N VAL A 126 -0.24 11.96 5.58
CA VAL A 126 -1.52 11.26 5.67
C VAL A 126 -2.30 11.73 6.87
N ALA A 127 -3.62 11.76 6.73
CA ALA A 127 -4.51 12.18 7.80
C ALA A 127 -4.40 11.21 8.99
N VAL A 128 -4.35 11.80 10.18
CA VAL A 128 -4.44 11.08 11.45
C VAL A 128 -5.76 11.49 12.08
N ASP A 129 -6.46 10.54 12.69
CA ASP A 129 -7.64 10.76 13.51
C ASP A 129 -7.40 10.12 14.89
N ARG A 130 -7.74 10.84 15.96
CA ARG A 130 -7.61 10.32 17.33
C ARG A 130 -8.94 9.74 17.81
N LYS A 131 -8.92 8.49 18.27
CA LYS A 131 -10.11 7.85 18.87
C LYS A 131 -10.30 8.28 20.33
N ALA A 132 -11.51 8.04 20.83
CA ALA A 132 -11.89 8.30 22.22
C ALA A 132 -11.07 7.50 23.24
N ASP A 133 -10.58 6.32 22.87
CA ASP A 133 -9.71 5.46 23.69
C ASP A 133 -8.24 5.93 23.73
N GLY A 134 -7.90 6.97 22.95
CA GLY A 134 -6.54 7.50 22.84
C GLY A 134 -5.68 6.84 21.77
N SER A 135 -6.16 5.80 21.09
CA SER A 135 -5.51 5.21 19.91
C SER A 135 -5.61 6.15 18.70
N LEU A 136 -4.73 5.94 17.71
CA LEU A 136 -4.72 6.69 16.47
C LEU A 136 -5.17 5.81 15.31
N ILE A 137 -5.95 6.40 14.40
CA ILE A 137 -6.24 5.86 13.08
C ILE A 137 -5.49 6.73 12.08
N ILE A 138 -4.66 6.10 11.26
CA ILE A 138 -3.93 6.78 10.19
C ILE A 138 -4.51 6.32 8.86
N ASN A 139 -5.03 7.25 8.07
CA ASN A 139 -5.62 6.96 6.76
C ASN A 139 -4.60 7.21 5.65
N THR A 140 -4.03 6.13 5.11
CA THR A 140 -2.96 6.21 4.11
C THR A 140 -3.42 6.64 2.72
N GLU A 141 -4.73 6.60 2.43
CA GLU A 141 -5.30 7.10 1.17
C GLU A 141 -5.54 8.61 1.21
N LYS A 142 -5.86 9.14 2.40
CA LYS A 142 -6.16 10.57 2.60
C LYS A 142 -4.88 11.38 2.76
N HIS A 143 -4.35 11.83 1.64
CA HIS A 143 -3.18 12.70 1.58
C HIS A 143 -3.50 14.12 2.07
N VAL A 144 -2.65 14.67 2.93
CA VAL A 144 -2.77 16.02 3.49
C VAL A 144 -1.54 16.86 3.17
N GLY A 145 -1.63 18.17 3.33
CA GLY A 145 -0.48 19.07 3.15
C GLY A 145 0.60 18.86 4.23
N LEU A 146 1.81 19.39 3.98
CA LEU A 146 2.94 19.31 4.92
C LEU A 146 2.70 20.10 6.21
N GLU A 147 1.76 21.04 6.18
CA GLU A 147 1.34 21.91 7.28
C GLU A 147 0.35 21.25 8.24
N VAL A 148 -0.31 20.16 7.81
CA VAL A 148 -1.41 19.55 8.57
C VAL A 148 -0.86 18.72 9.73
N ARG A 149 -1.25 19.11 10.94
CA ARG A 149 -0.99 18.40 12.19
C ARG A 149 -2.30 18.27 12.96
N LEU A 150 -2.48 17.16 13.67
CA LEU A 150 -3.64 16.93 14.55
C LEU A 150 -3.38 17.37 15.98
#